data_AF-A0AAE5CPY8-F1
#
_entry.id   AF-A0AAE5CPY8-F1
#
_cell.length_a   1.000
_cell.length_b   1.000
_cell.length_c   1.000
_cell.angle_alpha   90.00
_cell.angle_beta   90.00
_cell.angle_gamma   90.00
#
_symmetry.space_group_name_H-M   'P 1'
#
loop_
_entity.id
_entity.type
_entity.pdbx_description
1 polymer ?
#
loop_
_entity_poly.entity_id
_entity_poly.type
_entity_poly.pdbx_seq_one_letter_code
_entity_poly.pdbx_strand_id
1 'polypeptide(L)'
;MVYEYSPTPSGIHVAVRESLERTQMIAPAPEQLARVSERARLPENERELHTMLMIEGDMIAGEVDVPIEWLETLADNGRAKYIEPGLWIAAEHSEEYKAALVEANMDARTRIVRRLLRYRGAQSREQIAGRYLWTDEETQVVLATLCGSGSTVEYEGLYYHATLFERAQKETIRMRRRQVRTLPPERYAALLARRVQVPGDRKQALEAALQKLYGLYFPPALWESALLPARVHGYRPELLDALLAEGGVCWRIVPDLGLGFHPYNDIDWDAEPLGIGADFEGSARVVFEALLKRGASFMQRLSGALGGASPYDALMELAERGIAHADSFVPVRQWIDRAKIENAPIRQRVRARVMTLMAGRWELMRPLKELAAHQQLERGFDRSLILSRETAQGLTWQDAVKVLRVWEYTGQVRRGYFIKGLSGMQYIRERDFASIMSEMEEPDDEIIWLPAVDPAQPWGKYMAHYEGRAFMNLPGTVVALRAGIPVAVFERRGRTLRVFDGEYLGDALRVFAQDYATRRLFPAVRRITVKEYPSEAAAALREAGFSREMQDFVMYRRPS
;
A
#
# COMPACT_ATOMS: atom_id res chain seq x y z
N MET A 1 6.74 -19.90 21.65
CA MET A 1 5.54 -20.14 20.83
C MET A 1 5.06 -18.80 20.30
N VAL A 2 5.33 -18.46 19.03
CA VAL A 2 4.84 -17.22 18.42
C VAL A 2 3.45 -17.53 17.85
N TYR A 3 2.43 -16.91 18.43
CA TYR A 3 1.05 -17.06 18.00
C TYR A 3 0.90 -16.60 16.55
N GLU A 4 0.25 -17.41 15.71
CA GLU A 4 -0.23 -16.95 14.41
C GLU A 4 -1.36 -15.94 14.71
N TYR A 5 -1.02 -14.65 14.74
CA TYR A 5 -1.87 -13.56 15.25
C TYR A 5 -3.24 -13.45 14.57
N SER A 6 -3.49 -14.18 13.48
CA SER A 6 -4.82 -14.41 12.91
C SER A 6 -4.73 -15.54 11.86
N PRO A 7 -5.25 -16.75 12.13
CA PRO A 7 -5.29 -17.83 11.14
C PRO A 7 -6.25 -17.46 10.01
N THR A 8 -5.81 -17.68 8.76
CA THR A 8 -6.60 -17.35 7.58
C THR A 8 -7.69 -18.42 7.35
N PRO A 9 -8.97 -18.05 7.14
CA PRO A 9 -10.05 -19.01 6.87
C PRO A 9 -9.76 -19.90 5.65
N SER A 10 -10.13 -21.18 5.73
CA SER A 10 -9.85 -22.22 4.72
C SER A 10 -10.33 -21.87 3.30
N GLY A 11 -11.47 -21.18 3.15
CA GLY A 11 -11.99 -20.76 1.84
C GLY A 11 -11.07 -19.82 1.06
N ILE A 12 -10.27 -18.99 1.76
CA ILE A 12 -9.29 -18.10 1.11
C ILE A 12 -8.06 -18.88 0.61
N HIS A 13 -7.76 -20.06 1.17
CA HIS A 13 -6.66 -20.90 0.70
C HIS A 13 -6.91 -21.46 -0.71
N VAL A 14 -8.16 -21.79 -1.03
CA VAL A 14 -8.51 -22.43 -2.31
C VAL A 14 -8.39 -21.45 -3.48
N ALA A 15 -9.00 -20.27 -3.37
CA ALA A 15 -8.94 -19.23 -4.41
C ALA A 15 -7.52 -18.72 -4.69
N VAL A 16 -6.67 -18.68 -3.66
CA VAL A 16 -5.26 -18.30 -3.79
C VAL A 16 -4.47 -19.37 -4.53
N ARG A 17 -4.77 -20.66 -4.31
CA ARG A 17 -4.09 -21.76 -5.00
C ARG A 17 -4.34 -21.71 -6.51
N GLU A 18 -5.57 -21.51 -6.93
CA GLU A 18 -5.96 -21.38 -8.36
C GLU A 18 -5.29 -20.17 -9.03
N SER A 19 -5.07 -19.07 -8.30
CA SER A 19 -4.39 -17.87 -8.82
C SER A 19 -2.87 -18.06 -8.93
N LEU A 20 -2.27 -18.89 -8.07
CA LEU A 20 -0.83 -19.16 -8.05
C LEU A 20 -0.39 -20.15 -9.15
N GLU A 21 -1.28 -21.01 -9.64
CA GLU A 21 -0.98 -21.90 -10.78
C GLU A 21 -0.54 -21.14 -12.05
N ARG A 22 -0.83 -19.84 -12.13
CA ARG A 22 -0.47 -18.97 -13.27
C ARG A 22 0.68 -17.99 -12.99
N THR A 23 1.26 -18.00 -11.79
CA THR A 23 2.24 -16.97 -11.37
C THR A 23 3.44 -17.59 -10.67
N GLN A 24 4.65 -17.13 -11.00
CA GLN A 24 5.87 -17.61 -10.35
C GLN A 24 5.88 -17.20 -8.86
N MET A 25 5.93 -18.20 -7.98
CA MET A 25 6.07 -18.01 -6.54
C MET A 25 7.46 -17.49 -6.19
N ILE A 26 7.59 -16.96 -4.98
CA ILE A 26 8.85 -16.45 -4.44
C ILE A 26 9.96 -17.51 -4.48
N ALA A 27 11.17 -17.10 -4.80
CA ALA A 27 12.33 -17.97 -4.70
C ALA A 27 12.50 -18.45 -3.25
N PRO A 28 12.59 -19.77 -3.00
CA PRO A 28 12.88 -20.28 -1.67
C PRO A 28 14.30 -19.87 -1.23
N ALA A 29 14.47 -19.57 0.05
CA ALA A 29 15.77 -19.23 0.60
C ALA A 29 16.73 -20.44 0.52
N PRO A 30 18.04 -20.24 0.22
CA PRO A 30 19.00 -21.34 0.08
C PRO A 30 19.04 -22.29 1.28
N GLU A 31 18.97 -21.74 2.49
CA GLU A 31 18.91 -22.51 3.73
C GLU A 31 17.70 -23.45 3.79
N GLN A 32 16.54 -23.01 3.27
CA GLN A 32 15.33 -23.82 3.27
C GLN A 32 15.38 -24.90 2.19
N LEU A 33 16.01 -24.63 1.04
CA LEU A 33 16.26 -25.63 0.00
C LEU A 33 17.20 -26.74 0.49
N ALA A 34 18.26 -26.38 1.21
CA ALA A 34 19.17 -27.34 1.83
C ALA A 34 18.41 -28.18 2.88
N ARG A 35 17.66 -27.54 3.77
CA ARG A 35 16.95 -28.23 4.86
C ARG A 35 15.86 -29.19 4.40
N VAL A 36 15.12 -28.89 3.32
CA VAL A 36 14.12 -29.83 2.79
C VAL A 36 14.74 -31.02 2.07
N SER A 37 16.02 -30.91 1.73
CA SER A 37 16.82 -31.91 1.03
C SER A 37 17.67 -32.77 1.97
N GLU A 38 17.79 -32.39 3.24
CA GLU A 38 18.53 -33.16 4.26
C GLU A 38 17.83 -34.48 4.59
N ARG A 39 18.60 -35.57 4.57
CA ARG A 39 18.13 -36.89 4.99
C ARG A 39 17.93 -36.89 6.52
N ALA A 40 16.73 -37.26 6.96
CA ALA A 40 16.33 -37.10 8.37
C ALA A 40 16.99 -38.11 9.34
N ARG A 41 17.32 -39.32 8.88
CA ARG A 41 17.94 -40.38 9.70
C ARG A 41 18.71 -41.35 8.80
N LEU A 42 19.84 -41.84 9.29
CA LEU A 42 20.59 -42.93 8.67
C LEU A 42 20.12 -44.28 9.24
N PRO A 43 20.12 -45.36 8.45
CA PRO A 43 19.71 -46.66 8.93
C PRO A 43 20.69 -47.18 10.00
N GLU A 44 20.15 -47.72 11.10
CA GLU A 44 20.96 -48.24 12.21
C GLU A 44 21.14 -49.76 12.15
N ASN A 45 20.47 -50.44 11.21
CA ASN A 45 20.57 -51.88 11.00
C ASN A 45 20.17 -52.28 9.56
N GLU A 46 20.43 -53.54 9.20
CA GLU A 46 20.11 -54.15 7.91
C GLU A 46 18.63 -53.98 7.50
N ARG A 47 17.69 -54.14 8.44
CA ARG A 47 16.26 -54.03 8.15
C ARG A 47 15.88 -52.60 7.78
N GLU A 48 16.41 -51.62 8.50
CA GLU A 48 16.22 -50.20 8.19
C GLU A 48 16.88 -49.82 6.86
N LEU A 49 18.04 -50.40 6.53
CA LEU A 49 18.70 -50.19 5.24
C LEU A 49 17.82 -50.69 4.07
N HIS A 50 17.21 -51.86 4.21
CA HIS A 50 16.24 -52.35 3.22
C HIS A 50 15.03 -51.42 3.09
N THR A 51 14.46 -50.98 4.21
CA THR A 51 13.35 -50.01 4.20
C THR A 51 13.75 -48.71 3.51
N MET A 52 14.99 -48.25 3.70
CA MET A 52 15.52 -47.09 2.99
C MET A 52 15.59 -47.32 1.49
N LEU A 53 16.13 -48.46 1.02
CA LEU A 53 16.15 -48.81 -0.42
C LEU A 53 14.73 -48.89 -1.00
N MET A 54 13.77 -49.43 -0.25
CA MET A 54 12.36 -49.46 -0.65
C MET A 54 11.74 -48.05 -0.77
N ILE A 55 12.19 -47.09 0.03
CA ILE A 55 11.67 -45.71 0.00
C ILE A 55 12.38 -44.87 -1.06
N GLU A 56 13.72 -44.88 -1.05
CA GLU A 56 14.58 -44.00 -1.84
C GLU A 56 14.91 -44.54 -3.24
N GLY A 57 14.74 -45.85 -3.48
CA GLY A 57 14.97 -46.50 -4.77
C GLY A 57 16.35 -47.15 -4.87
N ASP A 58 17.32 -46.39 -5.36
CA ASP A 58 18.70 -46.83 -5.58
C ASP A 58 19.67 -46.10 -4.66
N MET A 59 20.86 -46.66 -4.43
CA MET A 59 21.93 -46.07 -3.63
C MET A 59 23.29 -46.40 -4.27
N ILE A 60 24.17 -45.41 -4.46
CA ILE A 60 25.54 -45.68 -4.90
C ILE A 60 26.33 -46.27 -3.73
N ALA A 61 27.25 -47.21 -4.01
CA ALA A 61 28.15 -47.73 -2.98
C ALA A 61 28.97 -46.60 -2.32
N GLY A 62 28.97 -46.53 -0.98
CA GLY A 62 29.64 -45.47 -0.22
C GLY A 62 28.93 -44.13 -0.17
N GLU A 63 27.73 -44.00 -0.78
CA GLU A 63 26.90 -42.79 -0.67
C GLU A 63 26.38 -42.58 0.77
N VAL A 64 26.21 -43.68 1.50
CA VAL A 64 25.77 -43.70 2.89
C VAL A 64 26.81 -44.46 3.70
N ASP A 65 27.19 -43.90 4.85
CA ASP A 65 28.11 -44.52 5.78
C ASP A 65 27.41 -45.67 6.53
N VAL A 66 27.31 -46.82 5.86
CA VAL A 66 26.75 -48.07 6.39
C VAL A 66 27.72 -49.22 6.17
N PRO A 67 27.74 -50.23 7.08
CA PRO A 67 28.55 -51.42 6.87
C PRO A 67 28.17 -52.15 5.59
N ILE A 68 29.17 -52.49 4.77
CA ILE A 68 28.93 -53.22 3.51
C ILE A 68 28.34 -54.61 3.75
N GLU A 69 28.66 -55.23 4.89
CA GLU A 69 28.11 -56.53 5.34
C GLU A 69 26.58 -56.53 5.36
N TRP A 70 25.94 -55.38 5.62
CA TRP A 70 24.47 -55.28 5.60
C TRP A 70 23.91 -55.39 4.18
N LEU A 71 24.60 -54.82 3.18
CA LEU A 71 24.19 -54.94 1.78
C LEU A 71 24.41 -56.35 1.26
N GLU A 72 25.52 -56.99 1.63
CA GLU A 72 25.82 -58.38 1.29
C GLU A 72 24.76 -59.33 1.90
N THR A 73 24.45 -59.16 3.19
CA THR A 73 23.41 -59.95 3.87
C THR A 73 22.04 -59.78 3.21
N LEU A 74 21.67 -58.55 2.82
CA LEU A 74 20.42 -58.31 2.10
C LEU A 74 20.42 -58.95 0.71
N ALA A 75 21.56 -58.96 0.02
CA ALA A 75 21.69 -59.56 -1.30
C ALA A 75 21.57 -61.09 -1.24
N ASP A 76 22.26 -61.73 -0.29
CA ASP A 76 22.20 -63.18 -0.07
C ASP A 76 20.79 -63.65 0.28
N ASN A 77 20.05 -62.81 1.02
CA ASN A 77 18.65 -63.06 1.36
C ASN A 77 17.67 -62.70 0.22
N GLY A 78 18.16 -62.26 -0.95
CA GLY A 78 17.35 -61.92 -2.11
C GLY A 78 16.52 -60.63 -1.96
N ARG A 79 16.90 -59.76 -1.02
CA ARG A 79 16.19 -58.52 -0.66
C ARG A 79 16.82 -57.26 -1.24
N ALA A 80 18.11 -57.30 -1.55
CA ALA A 80 18.80 -56.25 -2.30
C ALA A 80 19.43 -56.82 -3.56
N LYS A 81 19.67 -55.98 -4.56
CA LYS A 81 20.42 -56.32 -5.77
C LYS A 81 21.41 -55.22 -6.08
N TYR A 82 22.60 -55.62 -6.50
CA TYR A 82 23.56 -54.74 -7.15
C TYR A 82 23.32 -54.77 -8.66
N ILE A 83 23.23 -53.59 -9.28
CA ILE A 83 23.05 -53.42 -10.71
C ILE A 83 24.10 -52.45 -11.26
N GLU A 84 24.57 -52.70 -12.49
CA GLU A 84 25.39 -51.73 -13.22
C GLU A 84 24.58 -50.44 -13.44
N PRO A 85 25.15 -49.23 -13.23
CA PRO A 85 26.59 -48.92 -13.18
C PRO A 85 27.23 -48.89 -11.77
N GLY A 86 26.58 -49.48 -10.77
CA GLY A 86 27.07 -49.48 -9.38
C GLY A 86 26.04 -49.05 -8.35
N LEU A 87 24.77 -49.40 -8.61
CA LEU A 87 23.64 -49.04 -7.77
C LEU A 87 23.15 -50.26 -6.98
N TRP A 88 22.93 -50.05 -5.69
CA TRP A 88 22.19 -50.96 -4.83
C TRP A 88 20.72 -50.59 -4.85
N ILE A 89 19.85 -51.55 -5.14
CA ILE A 89 18.40 -51.39 -5.13
C ILE A 89 17.75 -52.46 -4.25
N ALA A 90 16.54 -52.20 -3.77
CA ALA A 90 15.68 -53.27 -3.26
C ALA A 90 15.32 -54.24 -4.40
N ALA A 91 15.29 -55.54 -4.12
CA ALA A 91 15.03 -56.56 -5.14
C ALA A 91 13.65 -56.39 -5.79
N GLU A 92 12.69 -55.82 -5.06
CA GLU A 92 11.33 -55.48 -5.51
C GLU A 92 11.32 -54.41 -6.62
N HIS A 93 12.35 -53.56 -6.72
CA HIS A 93 12.46 -52.55 -7.76
C HIS A 93 13.18 -53.04 -9.02
N SER A 94 13.64 -54.30 -9.05
CA SER A 94 14.47 -54.86 -10.13
C SER A 94 13.89 -54.65 -11.54
N GLU A 95 12.59 -54.89 -11.74
CA GLU A 95 11.95 -54.71 -13.05
C GLU A 95 11.83 -53.23 -13.45
N GLU A 96 11.60 -52.33 -12.48
CA GLU A 96 11.53 -50.89 -12.75
C GLU A 96 12.89 -50.35 -13.21
N TYR A 97 13.98 -50.73 -12.53
CA TYR A 97 15.32 -50.30 -12.92
C TYR A 97 15.77 -50.91 -14.24
N LYS A 98 15.42 -52.18 -14.50
CA LYS A 98 15.66 -52.80 -15.81
C LYS A 98 14.94 -52.04 -16.93
N ALA A 99 13.66 -51.72 -16.74
CA ALA A 99 12.89 -50.94 -17.71
C ALA A 99 13.51 -49.55 -17.95
N ALA A 100 14.00 -48.88 -16.90
CA ALA A 100 14.59 -47.54 -17.01
C ALA A 100 15.98 -47.54 -17.68
N LEU A 101 16.86 -48.45 -17.28
CA LEU A 101 18.27 -48.45 -17.67
C LEU A 101 18.55 -49.24 -18.95
N VAL A 102 17.83 -50.34 -19.20
CA VAL A 102 18.08 -51.24 -20.34
C VAL A 102 17.06 -51.02 -21.45
N GLU A 103 15.77 -50.92 -21.11
CA GLU A 103 14.68 -50.85 -22.09
C GLU A 103 14.33 -49.40 -22.50
N ALA A 104 15.05 -48.42 -21.94
CA ALA A 104 14.84 -46.99 -22.17
C ALA A 104 13.39 -46.52 -21.97
N ASN A 105 12.65 -47.17 -21.07
CA ASN A 105 11.26 -46.84 -20.79
C ASN A 105 11.14 -45.48 -20.08
N MET A 106 10.50 -44.51 -20.74
CA MET A 106 10.39 -43.14 -20.24
C MET A 106 9.65 -43.03 -18.89
N ASP A 107 8.60 -43.81 -18.69
CA ASP A 107 7.84 -43.78 -17.43
C ASP A 107 8.68 -44.32 -16.26
N ALA A 108 9.48 -45.35 -16.50
CA ALA A 108 10.40 -45.88 -15.50
C ALA A 108 11.52 -44.86 -15.19
N ARG A 109 12.13 -44.26 -16.22
CA ARG A 109 13.16 -43.20 -16.07
C ARG A 109 12.65 -42.01 -15.26
N THR A 110 11.47 -41.50 -15.59
CA THR A 110 10.85 -40.38 -14.85
C THR A 110 10.54 -40.75 -13.40
N ARG A 111 10.07 -41.98 -13.11
CA ARG A 111 9.83 -42.44 -11.73
C ARG A 111 11.10 -42.49 -10.88
N ILE A 112 12.18 -43.09 -11.39
CA ILE A 112 13.44 -43.19 -10.62
C ILE A 112 14.07 -41.81 -10.41
N VAL A 113 14.08 -40.94 -11.42
CA VAL A 113 14.61 -39.56 -11.28
C VAL A 113 13.76 -38.73 -10.32
N ARG A 114 12.42 -38.85 -10.38
CA ARG A 114 11.55 -38.16 -9.41
C ARG A 114 11.83 -38.63 -7.98
N ARG A 115 12.10 -39.93 -7.78
CA ARG A 115 12.42 -40.51 -6.47
C ARG A 115 13.79 -40.04 -5.98
N LEU A 116 14.80 -40.01 -6.86
CA LEU A 116 16.11 -39.42 -6.61
C LEU A 116 15.98 -37.99 -6.07
N LEU A 117 15.29 -37.12 -6.81
CA LEU A 117 15.08 -35.72 -6.42
C LEU A 117 14.27 -35.53 -5.14
N ARG A 118 13.45 -36.53 -4.76
CA ARG A 118 12.62 -36.50 -3.55
C ARG A 118 13.41 -36.81 -2.29
N TYR A 119 14.41 -37.67 -2.36
CA TYR A 119 15.09 -38.18 -1.16
C TYR A 119 16.57 -37.79 -1.06
N ARG A 120 17.22 -37.44 -2.17
CA ARG A 120 18.62 -37.00 -2.22
C ARG A 120 18.77 -35.50 -2.53
N GLY A 121 17.64 -34.79 -2.57
CA GLY A 121 17.63 -33.36 -2.82
C GLY A 121 17.89 -32.98 -4.27
N ALA A 122 18.28 -31.74 -4.46
CA ALA A 122 18.51 -31.13 -5.76
C ALA A 122 19.69 -31.78 -6.48
N GLN A 123 19.55 -31.99 -7.79
CA GLN A 123 20.63 -32.52 -8.63
C GLN A 123 20.76 -31.70 -9.91
N SER A 124 21.97 -31.54 -10.40
CA SER A 124 22.23 -31.01 -11.74
C SER A 124 21.93 -32.09 -12.79
N ARG A 125 21.82 -31.66 -14.04
CA ARG A 125 21.64 -32.60 -15.16
C ARG A 125 22.81 -33.57 -15.26
N GLU A 126 24.03 -33.08 -15.11
CA GLU A 126 25.27 -33.85 -15.19
C GLU A 126 25.35 -34.92 -14.09
N GLN A 127 24.90 -34.59 -12.87
CA GLN A 127 24.86 -35.55 -11.76
C GLN A 127 23.89 -36.70 -12.05
N ILE A 128 22.72 -36.41 -12.61
CA ILE A 128 21.72 -37.43 -12.98
C ILE A 128 22.23 -38.29 -14.14
N ALA A 129 22.77 -37.66 -15.18
CA ALA A 129 23.35 -38.35 -16.33
C ALA A 129 24.48 -39.29 -15.91
N GLY A 130 25.39 -38.82 -15.05
CA GLY A 130 26.48 -39.62 -14.51
C GLY A 130 26.01 -40.77 -13.63
N ARG A 131 24.98 -40.57 -12.79
CA ARG A 131 24.44 -41.61 -11.89
C ARG A 131 23.84 -42.79 -12.65
N TYR A 132 23.14 -42.53 -13.75
CA TYR A 132 22.42 -43.56 -14.51
C TYR A 132 23.12 -43.95 -15.83
N LEU A 133 24.32 -43.41 -16.09
CA LEU A 133 25.06 -43.55 -17.36
C LEU A 133 24.23 -43.24 -18.61
N TRP A 134 23.40 -42.20 -18.53
CA TRP A 134 22.64 -41.71 -19.68
C TRP A 134 23.41 -40.60 -20.39
N THR A 135 23.04 -40.35 -21.66
CA THR A 135 23.54 -39.16 -22.36
C THR A 135 22.89 -37.89 -21.79
N ASP A 136 23.50 -36.73 -22.06
CA ASP A 136 22.93 -35.44 -21.68
C ASP A 136 21.54 -35.23 -22.32
N GLU A 137 21.40 -35.64 -23.58
CA GLU A 137 20.15 -35.56 -24.35
C GLU A 137 19.04 -36.42 -23.73
N GLU A 138 19.35 -37.67 -23.37
CA GLU A 138 18.39 -38.57 -22.71
C GLU A 138 17.92 -37.99 -21.37
N THR A 139 18.85 -37.47 -20.58
CA THR A 139 18.57 -36.88 -19.27
C THR A 139 17.73 -35.60 -19.43
N GLN A 140 18.04 -34.77 -20.43
CA GLN A 140 17.26 -33.57 -20.75
C GLN A 140 15.81 -33.91 -21.11
N VAL A 141 15.56 -34.97 -21.90
CA VAL A 141 14.19 -35.39 -22.23
C VAL A 141 13.43 -35.80 -20.97
N VAL A 142 14.02 -36.62 -20.10
CA VAL A 142 13.39 -37.06 -18.84
C VAL A 142 13.04 -35.87 -17.94
N LEU A 143 13.98 -34.94 -17.77
CA LEU A 143 13.78 -33.74 -16.97
C LEU A 143 12.74 -32.80 -17.58
N ALA A 144 12.71 -32.64 -18.92
CA ALA A 144 11.69 -31.87 -19.61
C ALA A 144 10.29 -32.48 -19.40
N THR A 145 10.15 -33.80 -19.45
CA THR A 145 8.89 -34.51 -19.14
C THR A 145 8.47 -34.29 -17.68
N LEU A 146 9.40 -34.37 -16.73
CA LEU A 146 9.11 -34.15 -15.31
C LEU A 146 8.72 -32.69 -15.01
N CYS A 147 9.38 -31.72 -15.63
CA CYS A 147 9.03 -30.30 -15.53
C CYS A 147 7.67 -30.01 -16.18
N GLY A 148 7.42 -30.56 -17.38
CA GLY A 148 6.15 -30.42 -18.08
C GLY A 148 4.95 -31.03 -17.34
N SER A 149 5.17 -32.09 -16.57
CA SER A 149 4.15 -32.68 -15.68
C SER A 149 4.00 -31.98 -14.33
N GLY A 150 4.85 -30.99 -14.02
CA GLY A 150 4.86 -30.28 -12.73
C GLY A 150 5.39 -31.12 -11.55
N SER A 151 6.03 -32.26 -11.81
CA SER A 151 6.62 -33.12 -10.77
C SER A 151 7.98 -32.59 -10.28
N THR A 152 8.67 -31.81 -11.12
CA THR A 152 9.97 -31.21 -10.81
C THR A 152 10.01 -29.74 -11.21
N VAL A 153 10.91 -28.99 -10.57
CA VAL A 153 11.15 -27.58 -10.85
C VAL A 153 12.65 -27.39 -11.10
N GLU A 154 13.00 -26.71 -12.17
CA GLU A 154 14.36 -26.23 -12.41
C GLU A 154 14.54 -24.86 -11.76
N TYR A 155 15.59 -24.70 -10.98
CA TYR A 155 15.95 -23.45 -10.34
C TYR A 155 17.48 -23.34 -10.22
N GLU A 156 18.05 -22.26 -10.79
CA GLU A 156 19.51 -21.99 -10.79
C GLU A 156 20.35 -23.18 -11.30
N GLY A 157 19.89 -23.88 -12.34
CA GLY A 157 20.60 -25.02 -12.95
C GLY A 157 20.48 -26.35 -12.20
N LEU A 158 19.73 -26.38 -11.10
CA LEU A 158 19.43 -27.59 -10.33
C LEU A 158 17.96 -27.98 -10.46
N TYR A 159 17.69 -29.28 -10.47
CA TYR A 159 16.34 -29.84 -10.51
C TYR A 159 15.92 -30.26 -9.12
N TYR A 160 14.72 -29.85 -8.70
CA TYR A 160 14.14 -30.13 -7.40
C TYR A 160 12.84 -30.91 -7.54
N HIS A 161 12.51 -31.76 -6.58
CA HIS A 161 11.17 -32.31 -6.47
C HIS A 161 10.16 -31.19 -6.14
N ALA A 162 9.09 -31.05 -6.92
CA ALA A 162 8.18 -29.90 -6.86
C ALA A 162 7.59 -29.67 -5.46
N THR A 163 7.17 -30.74 -4.76
CA THR A 163 6.60 -30.60 -3.41
C THR A 163 7.62 -30.25 -2.32
N LEU A 164 8.91 -30.57 -2.51
CA LEU A 164 9.96 -30.11 -1.59
C LEU A 164 10.27 -28.63 -1.84
N PHE A 165 10.33 -28.23 -3.11
CA PHE A 165 10.50 -26.84 -3.51
C PHE A 165 9.36 -25.97 -2.96
N GLU A 166 8.10 -26.38 -3.14
CA GLU A 166 6.93 -25.67 -2.59
C GLU A 166 6.97 -25.62 -1.05
N ARG A 167 7.43 -26.69 -0.38
CA ARG A 167 7.63 -26.70 1.07
C ARG A 167 8.69 -25.68 1.49
N ALA A 168 9.82 -25.60 0.79
CA ALA A 168 10.86 -24.62 1.05
C ALA A 168 10.36 -23.19 0.83
N GLN A 169 9.51 -22.94 -0.18
CA GLN A 169 8.88 -21.64 -0.41
C GLN A 169 7.96 -21.24 0.75
N LYS A 170 7.08 -22.16 1.19
CA LYS A 170 6.18 -21.93 2.33
C LYS A 170 6.96 -21.65 3.61
N GLU A 171 8.05 -22.38 3.87
CA GLU A 171 8.88 -22.14 5.04
C GLU A 171 9.67 -20.84 4.95
N THR A 172 10.12 -20.46 3.74
CA THR A 172 10.74 -19.15 3.48
C THR A 172 9.78 -18.00 3.85
N ILE A 173 8.51 -18.10 3.44
CA ILE A 173 7.48 -17.10 3.81
C ILE A 173 7.25 -17.09 5.32
N ARG A 174 7.12 -18.26 5.96
CA ARG A 174 6.95 -18.35 7.43
C ARG A 174 8.13 -17.75 8.18
N MET A 175 9.33 -17.98 7.70
CA MET A 175 10.56 -17.41 8.26
C MET A 175 10.55 -15.88 8.12
N ARG A 176 10.25 -15.35 6.92
CA ARG A 176 10.11 -13.90 6.69
C ARG A 176 9.10 -13.26 7.65
N ARG A 177 7.95 -13.91 7.90
CA ARG A 177 6.96 -13.44 8.89
C ARG A 177 7.51 -13.40 10.32
N ARG A 178 8.35 -14.37 10.71
CA ARG A 178 8.95 -14.45 12.06
C ARG A 178 10.06 -13.44 12.28
N GLN A 179 10.75 -13.01 11.22
CA GLN A 179 11.78 -11.98 11.30
C GLN A 179 11.22 -10.57 11.48
N VAL A 180 9.91 -10.38 11.34
CA VAL A 180 9.27 -9.08 11.52
C VAL A 180 9.31 -8.67 12.98
N ARG A 181 9.88 -7.49 13.25
CA ARG A 181 9.85 -6.83 14.55
C ARG A 181 8.60 -5.96 14.66
N THR A 182 7.84 -6.12 15.76
CA THR A 182 6.73 -5.23 16.09
C THR A 182 7.25 -3.97 16.78
N LEU A 183 6.87 -2.81 16.25
CA LEU A 183 7.23 -1.49 16.74
C LEU A 183 6.03 -0.79 17.41
N PRO A 184 6.28 0.16 18.32
CA PRO A 184 5.24 0.99 18.92
C PRO A 184 4.48 1.87 17.89
N PRO A 185 3.20 2.22 18.14
CA PRO A 185 2.36 2.99 17.21
C PRO A 185 2.91 4.39 16.85
N GLU A 186 3.62 5.04 17.76
CA GLU A 186 4.28 6.33 17.51
C GLU A 186 5.26 6.29 16.34
N ARG A 187 5.94 5.17 16.11
CA ARG A 187 6.90 5.04 15.00
C ARG A 187 6.20 5.19 13.65
N TYR A 188 5.01 4.62 13.53
CA TYR A 188 4.18 4.77 12.33
C TYR A 188 3.56 6.17 12.22
N ALA A 189 3.14 6.76 13.34
CA ALA A 189 2.68 8.16 13.34
C ALA A 189 3.78 9.13 12.89
N ALA A 190 5.03 8.90 13.31
CA ALA A 190 6.20 9.66 12.86
C ALA A 190 6.42 9.51 11.35
N LEU A 191 6.40 8.26 10.85
CA LEU A 191 6.56 7.94 9.43
C LEU A 191 5.52 8.67 8.56
N LEU A 192 4.25 8.59 8.94
CA LEU A 192 3.17 9.28 8.22
C LEU A 192 3.35 10.80 8.26
N ALA A 193 3.64 11.36 9.43
CA ALA A 193 3.79 12.80 9.61
C ALA A 193 4.94 13.37 8.77
N ARG A 194 6.08 12.68 8.73
CA ARG A 194 7.24 13.05 7.92
C ARG A 194 6.91 13.08 6.44
N ARG A 195 6.14 12.11 5.95
CA ARG A 195 5.77 11.98 4.54
C ARG A 195 4.66 12.92 4.07
N VAL A 196 4.12 13.78 4.95
CA VAL A 196 3.23 14.89 4.56
C VAL A 196 4.01 15.92 3.76
N GLN A 197 5.22 16.27 4.19
CA GLN A 197 6.02 17.26 3.51
C GLN A 197 6.60 16.65 2.24
N VAL A 198 6.26 17.22 1.09
CA VAL A 198 6.76 16.74 -0.20
C VAL A 198 7.90 17.66 -0.66
N PRO A 199 9.13 17.13 -0.83
CA PRO A 199 10.23 17.92 -1.37
C PRO A 199 10.04 18.14 -2.88
N GLY A 200 10.58 19.24 -3.40
CA GLY A 200 10.59 19.53 -4.85
C GLY A 200 10.06 20.92 -5.19
N ASP A 201 9.96 21.21 -6.49
CA ASP A 201 9.27 22.41 -6.97
C ASP A 201 7.79 22.40 -6.56
N ARG A 202 7.18 23.58 -6.42
CA ARG A 202 5.80 23.73 -5.94
C ARG A 202 4.78 22.96 -6.78
N LYS A 203 4.98 22.86 -8.10
CA LYS A 203 4.08 22.10 -8.99
C LYS A 203 4.19 20.60 -8.71
N GLN A 204 5.42 20.07 -8.69
CA GLN A 204 5.68 18.65 -8.42
C GLN A 204 5.20 18.26 -7.02
N ALA A 205 5.43 19.11 -6.03
CA ALA A 205 4.94 18.91 -4.67
C ALA A 205 3.40 18.86 -4.62
N LEU A 206 2.71 19.70 -5.40
CA LEU A 206 1.25 19.68 -5.50
C LEU A 206 0.72 18.41 -6.17
N GLU A 207 1.32 17.97 -7.27
CA GLU A 207 0.97 16.72 -7.96
C GLU A 207 1.12 15.52 -7.03
N ALA A 208 2.27 15.39 -6.37
CA ALA A 208 2.52 14.32 -5.42
C ALA A 208 1.64 14.41 -4.16
N ALA A 209 1.29 15.62 -3.70
CA ALA A 209 0.33 15.83 -2.62
C ALA A 209 -1.07 15.33 -3.02
N LEU A 210 -1.53 15.67 -4.22
CA LEU A 210 -2.81 15.20 -4.76
C LEU A 210 -2.81 13.70 -4.98
N GLN A 211 -1.72 13.11 -5.46
CA GLN A 211 -1.59 11.66 -5.63
C GLN A 211 -1.86 10.90 -4.34
N LYS A 212 -1.31 11.39 -3.22
CA LYS A 212 -1.55 10.82 -1.88
C LYS A 212 -2.98 11.07 -1.35
N LEU A 213 -3.73 11.99 -1.95
CA LEU A 213 -5.08 12.38 -1.52
C LEU A 213 -6.18 11.97 -2.52
N TYR A 214 -5.83 11.45 -3.70
CA TYR A 214 -6.81 11.04 -4.71
C TYR A 214 -7.79 10.04 -4.12
N GLY A 215 -9.08 10.17 -4.47
CA GLY A 215 -10.13 9.29 -3.98
C GLY A 215 -10.49 9.44 -2.50
N LEU A 216 -9.84 10.37 -1.77
CA LEU A 216 -10.32 10.81 -0.46
C LEU A 216 -11.25 12.02 -0.64
N TYR A 217 -12.29 12.08 0.18
CA TYR A 217 -13.28 13.14 0.15
C TYR A 217 -13.24 13.93 1.45
N PHE A 218 -13.18 15.25 1.33
CA PHE A 218 -13.14 16.16 2.45
C PHE A 218 -14.08 17.34 2.21
N PRO A 219 -14.53 18.02 3.28
CA PRO A 219 -15.17 19.32 3.14
C PRO A 219 -14.36 20.25 2.22
N PRO A 220 -14.97 20.88 1.22
CA PRO A 220 -14.30 21.70 0.20
C PRO A 220 -13.31 22.71 0.78
N ALA A 221 -13.68 23.37 1.89
CA ALA A 221 -12.85 24.36 2.56
C ALA A 221 -11.54 23.79 3.13
N LEU A 222 -11.46 22.49 3.44
CA LEU A 222 -10.26 21.88 4.04
C LEU A 222 -9.10 21.74 3.06
N TRP A 223 -9.37 21.63 1.76
CA TRP A 223 -8.33 21.47 0.75
C TRP A 223 -7.31 22.61 0.79
N GLU A 224 -7.78 23.86 0.80
CA GLU A 224 -6.89 25.03 0.82
C GLU A 224 -6.69 25.66 2.21
N SER A 225 -7.45 25.23 3.23
CA SER A 225 -7.25 25.72 4.61
C SER A 225 -6.38 24.82 5.47
N ALA A 226 -6.14 23.57 5.06
CA ALA A 226 -5.37 22.59 5.84
C ALA A 226 -4.54 21.64 4.97
N LEU A 227 -5.15 20.92 4.02
CA LEU A 227 -4.52 19.74 3.40
C LEU A 227 -3.39 20.07 2.43
N LEU A 228 -3.65 20.93 1.43
CA LEU A 228 -2.64 21.32 0.44
C LEU A 228 -1.56 22.23 1.03
N PRO A 229 -1.89 23.25 1.86
CA PRO A 229 -0.88 24.08 2.51
C PRO A 229 0.07 23.27 3.41
N ALA A 230 -0.41 22.22 4.09
CA ALA A 230 0.44 21.37 4.94
C ALA A 230 1.48 20.58 4.15
N ARG A 231 1.23 20.28 2.86
CA ARG A 231 2.07 19.45 1.98
C ARG A 231 2.94 20.26 1.03
N VAL A 232 2.44 21.40 0.55
CA VAL A 232 3.07 22.22 -0.48
C VAL A 232 3.59 23.52 0.11
N HIS A 233 4.91 23.65 0.19
CA HIS A 233 5.54 24.85 0.74
C HIS A 233 5.18 26.10 -0.08
N GLY A 234 4.66 27.12 0.61
CA GLY A 234 4.22 28.35 -0.03
C GLY A 234 3.06 28.15 -1.02
N TYR A 235 2.18 27.17 -0.75
CA TYR A 235 0.98 26.92 -1.55
C TYR A 235 0.23 28.23 -1.86
N ARG A 236 -0.11 28.39 -3.14
CA ARG A 236 -0.92 29.49 -3.64
C ARG A 236 -2.10 28.91 -4.44
N PRO A 237 -3.32 29.46 -4.28
CA PRO A 237 -4.50 28.99 -5.01
C PRO A 237 -4.30 28.86 -6.53
N GLU A 238 -3.51 29.76 -7.12
CA GLU A 238 -3.24 29.79 -8.55
C GLU A 238 -2.48 28.55 -9.05
N LEU A 239 -1.74 27.85 -8.18
CA LEU A 239 -1.06 26.59 -8.53
C LEU A 239 -2.06 25.49 -8.85
N LEU A 240 -3.12 25.38 -8.04
CA LEU A 240 -4.17 24.39 -8.25
C LEU A 240 -5.01 24.72 -9.48
N ASP A 241 -5.27 26.01 -9.74
CA ASP A 241 -5.99 26.41 -10.95
C ASP A 241 -5.19 26.09 -12.20
N ALA A 242 -3.88 26.38 -12.20
CA ALA A 242 -2.99 26.04 -13.30
C ALA A 242 -2.95 24.52 -13.55
N LEU A 243 -2.84 23.72 -12.48
CA LEU A 243 -2.80 22.26 -12.59
C LEU A 243 -4.12 21.67 -13.14
N LEU A 244 -5.27 22.19 -12.69
CA LEU A 244 -6.58 21.77 -13.22
C LEU A 244 -6.76 22.15 -14.69
N ALA A 245 -6.25 23.32 -15.09
CA ALA A 245 -6.31 23.78 -16.48
C ALA A 245 -5.46 22.94 -17.45
N GLU A 246 -4.47 22.21 -16.95
CA GLU A 246 -3.67 21.25 -17.74
C GLU A 246 -4.45 19.97 -18.10
N GLY A 247 -5.57 19.68 -17.43
CA GLY A 247 -6.43 18.54 -17.75
C GLY A 247 -5.92 17.18 -17.28
N GLY A 248 -4.90 17.12 -16.43
CA GLY A 248 -4.42 15.86 -15.84
C GLY A 248 -5.23 15.38 -14.64
N VAL A 249 -5.94 16.30 -13.98
CA VAL A 249 -6.66 16.08 -12.73
C VAL A 249 -8.01 16.80 -12.79
N CYS A 250 -9.05 16.19 -12.25
CA CYS A 250 -10.34 16.84 -12.01
C CYS A 250 -10.71 16.80 -10.52
N TRP A 251 -11.59 17.71 -10.12
CA TRP A 251 -12.28 17.62 -8.84
C TRP A 251 -13.73 17.21 -9.07
N ARG A 252 -14.29 16.50 -8.10
CA ARG A 252 -15.72 16.15 -8.06
C ARG A 252 -16.26 16.32 -6.66
N ILE A 253 -17.50 16.75 -6.57
CA ILE A 253 -18.27 16.73 -5.33
C ILE A 253 -19.12 15.47 -5.34
N VAL A 254 -19.11 14.75 -4.22
CA VAL A 254 -20.02 13.64 -3.98
C VAL A 254 -20.91 14.05 -2.81
N PRO A 255 -22.24 14.05 -2.98
CA PRO A 255 -23.16 14.32 -1.89
C PRO A 255 -22.81 13.48 -0.65
N ASP A 256 -22.92 14.10 0.53
CA ASP A 256 -22.60 13.53 1.85
C ASP A 256 -21.14 13.16 2.13
N LEU A 257 -20.29 12.96 1.10
CA LEU A 257 -18.86 12.68 1.26
C LEU A 257 -17.98 13.94 1.17
N GLY A 258 -18.33 14.88 0.29
CA GLY A 258 -17.58 16.12 0.07
C GLY A 258 -16.83 16.15 -1.26
N LEU A 259 -15.75 16.93 -1.33
CA LEU A 259 -14.95 17.13 -2.54
C LEU A 259 -13.73 16.23 -2.55
N GLY A 260 -13.48 15.57 -3.67
CA GLY A 260 -12.30 14.75 -3.93
C GLY A 260 -11.68 15.02 -5.29
N PHE A 261 -10.38 14.75 -5.42
CA PHE A 261 -9.65 14.85 -6.69
C PHE A 261 -9.39 13.46 -7.27
N HIS A 262 -9.35 13.39 -8.61
CA HIS A 262 -9.07 12.17 -9.36
C HIS A 262 -8.26 12.48 -10.63
N PRO A 263 -7.35 11.57 -11.04
CA PRO A 263 -6.75 11.61 -12.36
C PRO A 263 -7.79 11.54 -13.47
N TYR A 264 -7.59 12.28 -14.57
CA TYR A 264 -8.48 12.19 -15.75
C TYR A 264 -8.54 10.77 -16.35
N ASN A 265 -7.46 10.00 -16.21
CA ASN A 265 -7.37 8.61 -16.68
C ASN A 265 -8.27 7.64 -15.91
N ASP A 266 -8.71 8.02 -14.71
CA ASP A 266 -9.65 7.22 -13.91
C ASP A 266 -11.09 7.40 -14.37
N ILE A 267 -11.39 8.40 -15.20
CA ILE A 267 -12.73 8.62 -15.72
C ILE A 267 -13.04 7.56 -16.78
N ASP A 268 -14.22 6.97 -16.70
CA ASP A 268 -14.76 6.09 -17.73
C ASP A 268 -15.40 6.94 -18.83
N TRP A 269 -14.66 7.17 -19.90
CA TRP A 269 -15.09 8.00 -21.03
C TRP A 269 -16.12 7.31 -21.93
N ASP A 270 -16.19 5.98 -21.86
CA ASP A 270 -17.12 5.16 -22.63
C ASP A 270 -18.49 5.08 -21.93
N ALA A 271 -18.53 5.30 -20.61
CA ALA A 271 -19.77 5.39 -19.85
C ALA A 271 -20.53 6.71 -20.09
N GLU A 272 -21.85 6.66 -19.97
CA GLU A 272 -22.71 7.85 -20.06
C GLU A 272 -22.40 8.90 -18.97
N PRO A 273 -22.53 10.20 -19.26
CA PRO A 273 -22.44 11.25 -18.25
C PRO A 273 -23.42 11.05 -17.10
N LEU A 274 -22.98 11.43 -15.89
CA LEU A 274 -23.83 11.47 -14.71
C LEU A 274 -24.96 12.49 -14.91
N GLY A 275 -26.11 12.23 -14.30
CA GLY A 275 -27.29 13.09 -14.39
C GLY A 275 -28.21 12.81 -15.59
N ILE A 276 -27.88 11.87 -16.47
CA ILE A 276 -28.87 11.37 -17.45
C ILE A 276 -30.05 10.75 -16.71
N GLY A 277 -31.27 11.21 -17.05
CA GLY A 277 -32.51 10.80 -16.38
C GLY A 277 -32.77 11.48 -15.03
N ALA A 278 -31.89 12.35 -14.56
CA ALA A 278 -32.16 13.16 -13.38
C ALA A 278 -33.12 14.32 -13.71
N ASP A 279 -33.98 14.65 -12.76
CA ASP A 279 -34.92 15.76 -12.90
C ASP A 279 -34.23 17.09 -12.52
N PHE A 280 -34.05 17.93 -13.51
CA PHE A 280 -33.55 19.30 -13.37
C PHE A 280 -34.63 20.27 -13.78
N GLU A 281 -34.73 21.38 -13.04
CA GLU A 281 -35.69 22.44 -13.33
C GLU A 281 -34.98 23.69 -13.88
N GLY A 282 -35.75 24.53 -14.57
CA GLY A 282 -35.32 25.87 -14.98
C GLY A 282 -33.95 25.92 -15.70
N SER A 283 -33.09 26.82 -15.24
CA SER A 283 -31.77 27.06 -15.84
C SER A 283 -30.81 25.88 -15.71
N ALA A 284 -30.94 25.05 -14.67
CA ALA A 284 -30.09 23.87 -14.48
C ALA A 284 -30.29 22.84 -15.60
N ARG A 285 -31.55 22.59 -15.98
CA ARG A 285 -31.88 21.72 -17.12
C ARG A 285 -31.30 22.21 -18.43
N VAL A 286 -31.49 23.50 -18.72
CA VAL A 286 -31.00 24.11 -19.96
C VAL A 286 -29.48 24.04 -20.05
N VAL A 287 -28.77 24.28 -18.94
CA VAL A 287 -27.31 24.18 -18.88
C VAL A 287 -26.85 22.73 -19.01
N PHE A 288 -27.51 21.78 -18.34
CA PHE A 288 -27.21 20.36 -18.46
C PHE A 288 -27.36 19.87 -19.92
N GLU A 289 -28.48 20.16 -20.57
CA GLU A 289 -28.73 19.80 -21.96
C GLU A 289 -27.72 20.47 -22.91
N ALA A 290 -27.34 21.73 -22.63
CA ALA A 290 -26.32 22.43 -23.41
C ALA A 290 -24.94 21.78 -23.28
N LEU A 291 -24.52 21.37 -22.08
CA LEU A 291 -23.26 20.65 -21.84
C LEU A 291 -23.30 19.25 -22.45
N LEU A 292 -24.42 18.54 -22.34
CA LEU A 292 -24.60 17.22 -22.93
C LEU A 292 -24.45 17.26 -24.47
N LYS A 293 -25.01 18.30 -25.10
CA LYS A 293 -24.95 18.47 -26.56
C LYS A 293 -23.62 19.01 -27.06
N ARG A 294 -22.98 19.93 -26.33
CA ARG A 294 -21.81 20.71 -26.80
C ARG A 294 -20.48 20.20 -26.23
N GLY A 295 -20.51 19.35 -25.21
CA GLY A 295 -19.34 18.97 -24.44
C GLY A 295 -18.80 20.12 -23.58
N ALA A 296 -17.55 19.97 -23.14
CA ALA A 296 -16.87 20.94 -22.28
C ALA A 296 -16.94 22.38 -22.83
N SER A 297 -17.57 23.29 -22.08
CA SER A 297 -17.94 24.62 -22.55
C SER A 297 -17.59 25.72 -21.56
N PHE A 298 -17.10 26.86 -22.06
CA PHE A 298 -16.96 28.07 -21.26
C PHE A 298 -18.32 28.66 -20.87
N MET A 299 -18.42 29.28 -19.70
CA MET A 299 -19.64 29.92 -19.21
C MET A 299 -20.24 30.95 -20.16
N GLN A 300 -19.41 31.70 -20.90
CA GLN A 300 -19.89 32.67 -21.89
C GLN A 300 -20.72 31.98 -22.99
N ARG A 301 -20.36 30.77 -23.41
CA ARG A 301 -21.12 30.01 -24.42
C ARG A 301 -22.42 29.43 -23.87
N LEU A 302 -22.48 29.16 -22.58
CA LEU A 302 -23.69 28.66 -21.91
C LEU A 302 -24.70 29.79 -21.64
N SER A 303 -24.23 31.03 -21.42
CA SER A 303 -25.08 32.20 -21.19
C SER A 303 -26.06 32.46 -22.35
N GLY A 304 -25.65 32.17 -23.59
CA GLY A 304 -26.53 32.29 -24.76
C GLY A 304 -27.72 31.31 -24.74
N ALA A 305 -27.56 30.14 -24.13
CA ALA A 305 -28.68 29.19 -23.95
C ALA A 305 -29.70 29.68 -22.91
N LEU A 306 -29.29 30.58 -22.02
CA LEU A 306 -30.13 31.18 -20.97
C LEU A 306 -30.61 32.60 -21.34
N GLY A 307 -30.61 32.97 -22.61
CA GLY A 307 -31.04 34.30 -23.05
C GLY A 307 -30.19 35.45 -22.48
N GLY A 308 -28.91 35.21 -22.19
CA GLY A 308 -27.99 36.18 -21.62
C GLY A 308 -27.91 36.18 -20.08
N ALA A 309 -28.74 35.39 -19.40
CA ALA A 309 -28.61 35.19 -17.96
C ALA A 309 -27.31 34.42 -17.61
N SER A 310 -26.81 34.63 -16.40
CA SER A 310 -25.58 33.99 -15.95
C SER A 310 -25.82 32.50 -15.64
N PRO A 311 -25.03 31.57 -16.19
CA PRO A 311 -25.18 30.13 -15.91
C PRO A 311 -24.58 29.72 -14.56
N TYR A 312 -24.06 30.65 -13.75
CA TYR A 312 -23.30 30.32 -12.55
C TYR A 312 -24.10 29.51 -11.54
N ASP A 313 -25.28 29.99 -11.12
CA ASP A 313 -26.09 29.28 -10.12
C ASP A 313 -26.51 27.89 -10.62
N ALA A 314 -26.87 27.77 -11.90
CA ALA A 314 -27.19 26.50 -12.54
C ALA A 314 -25.99 25.53 -12.58
N LEU A 315 -24.79 26.01 -12.92
CA LEU A 315 -23.58 25.19 -12.92
C LEU A 315 -23.16 24.77 -11.52
N MET A 316 -23.31 25.66 -10.54
CA MET A 316 -23.04 25.33 -9.13
C MET A 316 -24.04 24.31 -8.60
N GLU A 317 -25.33 24.42 -8.95
CA GLU A 317 -26.33 23.42 -8.61
C GLU A 317 -25.95 22.04 -9.17
N LEU A 318 -25.55 21.98 -10.45
CA LEU A 318 -25.06 20.74 -11.07
C LEU A 318 -23.78 20.22 -10.37
N ALA A 319 -22.85 21.11 -10.00
CA ALA A 319 -21.63 20.73 -9.30
C ALA A 319 -21.89 20.17 -7.90
N GLU A 320 -22.77 20.80 -7.13
CA GLU A 320 -23.15 20.36 -5.78
C GLU A 320 -23.81 18.98 -5.79
N ARG A 321 -24.58 18.69 -6.85
CA ARG A 321 -25.14 17.36 -7.11
C ARG A 321 -24.13 16.36 -7.70
N GLY A 322 -22.88 16.77 -7.95
CA GLY A 322 -21.80 15.93 -8.47
C GLY A 322 -21.87 15.65 -9.98
N ILE A 323 -22.63 16.45 -10.73
CA ILE A 323 -22.91 16.25 -12.16
C ILE A 323 -21.98 17.05 -13.06
N ALA A 324 -21.45 18.18 -12.60
CA ALA A 324 -20.56 19.01 -13.39
C ALA A 324 -19.32 19.45 -12.61
N HIS A 325 -18.22 19.69 -13.31
CA HIS A 325 -17.01 20.28 -12.76
C HIS A 325 -16.42 21.34 -13.70
N ALA A 326 -15.46 22.10 -13.21
CA ALA A 326 -14.73 23.09 -13.99
C ALA A 326 -13.22 22.78 -14.03
N ASP A 327 -12.55 23.27 -15.08
CA ASP A 327 -11.07 23.24 -15.25
C ASP A 327 -10.35 24.23 -14.31
N SER A 328 -10.94 24.56 -13.16
CA SER A 328 -10.42 25.49 -12.16
C SER A 328 -11.10 25.24 -10.81
N PHE A 329 -10.43 25.61 -9.72
CA PHE A 329 -10.99 25.54 -8.37
C PHE A 329 -11.69 26.85 -7.95
N VAL A 330 -11.61 27.89 -8.78
CA VAL A 330 -12.25 29.21 -8.53
C VAL A 330 -13.75 29.10 -8.17
N PRO A 331 -14.59 28.30 -8.87
CA PRO A 331 -16.02 28.22 -8.54
C PRO A 331 -16.26 27.67 -7.13
N VAL A 332 -15.46 26.69 -6.71
CA VAL A 332 -15.52 26.09 -5.38
C VAL A 332 -15.14 27.12 -4.30
N ARG A 333 -14.09 27.91 -4.53
CA ARG A 333 -13.69 28.99 -3.59
C ARG A 333 -14.80 30.01 -3.39
N GLN A 334 -15.46 30.40 -4.48
CA GLN A 334 -16.57 31.37 -4.41
C GLN A 334 -17.79 30.80 -3.71
N TRP A 335 -18.06 29.53 -3.91
CA TRP A 335 -19.12 28.85 -3.18
C TRP A 335 -18.85 28.82 -1.67
N ILE A 336 -17.62 28.48 -1.26
CA ILE A 336 -17.21 28.51 0.16
C ILE A 336 -17.38 29.93 0.76
N ASP A 337 -17.07 30.97 -0.01
CA ASP A 337 -17.16 32.37 0.42
C ASP A 337 -18.48 33.06 0.02
N ARG A 338 -19.51 32.33 -0.43
CA ARG A 338 -20.74 32.89 -1.01
C ARG A 338 -21.38 33.96 -0.12
N ALA A 339 -21.61 33.64 1.15
CA ALA A 339 -22.20 34.57 2.12
C ALA A 339 -21.32 35.80 2.37
N LYS A 340 -19.98 35.67 2.32
CA LYS A 340 -19.09 36.82 2.46
C LYS A 340 -19.12 37.70 1.22
N ILE A 341 -19.17 37.09 0.03
CA ILE A 341 -19.23 37.78 -1.25
C ILE A 341 -20.57 38.53 -1.38
N GLU A 342 -21.69 37.92 -1.05
CA GLU A 342 -23.02 38.55 -1.11
C GLU A 342 -23.09 39.83 -0.26
N ASN A 343 -22.47 39.79 0.92
CA ASN A 343 -22.36 40.91 1.87
C ASN A 343 -21.22 41.89 1.55
N ALA A 344 -20.42 41.67 0.51
CA ALA A 344 -19.27 42.51 0.15
C ALA A 344 -19.68 43.76 -0.66
N PRO A 345 -18.84 44.81 -0.69
CA PRO A 345 -19.05 45.98 -1.54
C PRO A 345 -19.21 45.62 -3.02
N ILE A 346 -19.98 46.42 -3.77
CA ILE A 346 -20.33 46.19 -5.18
C ILE A 346 -19.11 45.84 -6.05
N ARG A 347 -18.00 46.59 -5.92
CA ARG A 347 -16.77 46.34 -6.69
C ARG A 347 -16.18 44.95 -6.45
N GLN A 348 -16.21 44.46 -5.21
CA GLN A 348 -15.69 43.13 -4.86
C GLN A 348 -16.61 42.03 -5.41
N ARG A 349 -17.93 42.23 -5.36
CA ARG A 349 -18.92 41.32 -5.96
C ARG A 349 -18.75 41.19 -7.47
N VAL A 350 -18.58 42.32 -8.16
CA VAL A 350 -18.34 42.35 -9.61
C VAL A 350 -17.02 41.64 -9.94
N ARG A 351 -15.94 41.90 -9.19
CA ARG A 351 -14.65 41.24 -9.41
C ARG A 351 -14.73 39.73 -9.20
N ALA A 352 -15.43 39.28 -8.16
CA ALA A 352 -15.66 37.86 -7.92
C ALA A 352 -16.39 37.23 -9.11
N ARG A 353 -17.50 37.83 -9.55
CA ARG A 353 -18.28 37.37 -10.72
C ARG A 353 -17.47 37.32 -12.01
N VAL A 354 -16.58 38.28 -12.25
CA VAL A 354 -15.67 38.27 -13.42
C VAL A 354 -14.67 37.14 -13.32
N MET A 355 -14.06 36.91 -12.15
CA MET A 355 -13.16 35.78 -11.94
C MET A 355 -13.86 34.44 -12.15
N THR A 356 -15.13 34.33 -11.73
CA THR A 356 -15.95 33.15 -12.01
C THR A 356 -16.02 32.90 -13.50
N LEU A 357 -16.39 33.91 -14.29
CA LEU A 357 -16.54 33.79 -15.74
C LEU A 357 -15.25 33.35 -16.44
N MET A 358 -14.09 33.54 -15.80
CA MET A 358 -12.77 33.12 -16.29
C MET A 358 -12.31 31.77 -15.70
N ALA A 359 -13.14 31.06 -14.94
CA ALA A 359 -12.84 29.79 -14.27
C ALA A 359 -12.77 28.57 -15.21
N GLY A 360 -12.37 28.78 -16.47
CA GLY A 360 -12.20 27.70 -17.45
C GLY A 360 -13.51 27.16 -18.02
N ARG A 361 -13.41 25.95 -18.58
CA ARG A 361 -14.54 25.21 -19.16
C ARG A 361 -15.23 24.41 -18.07
N TRP A 362 -16.52 24.17 -18.30
CA TRP A 362 -17.35 23.27 -17.50
C TRP A 362 -17.67 22.03 -18.31
N GLU A 363 -17.62 20.87 -17.67
CA GLU A 363 -17.88 19.57 -18.28
C GLU A 363 -18.81 18.73 -17.38
N LEU A 364 -19.61 17.86 -18.00
CA LEU A 364 -20.41 16.88 -17.26
C LEU A 364 -19.49 15.76 -16.76
N MET A 365 -19.61 15.43 -15.49
CA MET A 365 -18.94 14.31 -14.86
C MET A 365 -19.39 13.00 -15.48
N ARG A 366 -18.46 12.05 -15.61
CA ARG A 366 -18.73 10.65 -15.94
C ARG A 366 -18.36 9.76 -14.75
N PRO A 367 -18.87 8.53 -14.70
CA PRO A 367 -18.42 7.54 -13.72
C PRO A 367 -16.89 7.37 -13.72
N LEU A 368 -16.34 7.00 -12.57
CA LEU A 368 -14.96 6.54 -12.52
C LEU A 368 -14.92 5.07 -12.91
N LYS A 369 -13.85 4.66 -13.59
CA LYS A 369 -13.53 3.26 -13.86
C LYS A 369 -13.51 2.48 -12.56
N GLU A 370 -14.13 1.31 -12.56
CA GLU A 370 -14.02 0.39 -11.45
C GLU A 370 -12.57 -0.11 -11.38
N LEU A 371 -11.88 0.23 -10.29
CA LEU A 371 -10.51 -0.19 -10.09
C LEU A 371 -10.49 -1.67 -9.72
N ALA A 372 -9.66 -2.44 -10.40
CA ALA A 372 -9.39 -3.82 -9.99
C ALA A 372 -8.78 -3.83 -8.57
N ALA A 373 -9.02 -4.90 -7.81
CA ALA A 373 -8.58 -5.00 -6.42
C ALA A 373 -7.07 -4.72 -6.23
N HIS A 374 -6.24 -5.16 -7.17
CA HIS A 374 -4.80 -4.90 -7.16
C HIS A 374 -4.46 -3.40 -7.27
N GLN A 375 -5.19 -2.63 -8.07
CA GLN A 375 -4.99 -1.18 -8.22
C GLN A 375 -5.46 -0.43 -6.98
N GLN A 376 -6.56 -0.88 -6.35
CA GLN A 376 -7.04 -0.32 -5.09
C GLN A 376 -6.02 -0.53 -3.97
N LEU A 377 -5.41 -1.71 -3.90
CA LEU A 377 -4.36 -2.01 -2.93
C LEU A 377 -3.09 -1.18 -3.16
N GLU A 378 -2.65 -1.01 -4.41
CA GLU A 378 -1.53 -0.10 -4.73
C GLU A 378 -1.82 1.32 -4.22
N ARG A 379 -3.01 1.88 -4.50
CA ARG A 379 -3.38 3.20 -3.97
C ARG A 379 -3.42 3.22 -2.45
N GLY A 380 -3.91 2.14 -1.82
CA GLY A 380 -3.91 2.00 -0.37
C GLY A 380 -2.49 2.08 0.23
N PHE A 381 -1.53 1.41 -0.40
CA PHE A 381 -0.13 1.47 0.01
C PHE A 381 0.50 2.86 -0.23
N ASP A 382 0.14 3.58 -1.29
CA ASP A 382 0.65 4.94 -1.53
C ASP A 382 0.22 5.93 -0.44
N ARG A 383 -0.95 5.69 0.17
CA ARG A 383 -1.50 6.53 1.24
C ARG A 383 -1.02 6.13 2.62
N SER A 384 -1.07 4.83 2.92
CA SER A 384 -0.91 4.31 4.27
C SER A 384 0.44 3.62 4.48
N LEU A 385 1.16 3.22 3.42
CA LEU A 385 2.45 2.48 3.46
C LEU A 385 2.36 1.07 4.04
N ILE A 386 1.55 0.89 5.08
CA ILE A 386 1.22 -0.37 5.74
C ILE A 386 -0.27 -0.62 5.57
N LEU A 387 -0.63 -1.73 4.93
CA LEU A 387 -2.02 -2.17 4.82
C LEU A 387 -2.38 -3.13 5.95
N SER A 388 -3.47 -2.79 6.63
CA SER A 388 -4.10 -3.52 7.72
C SER A 388 -5.62 -3.38 7.60
N ARG A 389 -6.37 -4.05 8.47
CA ARG A 389 -7.84 -3.91 8.49
C ARG A 389 -8.26 -2.45 8.65
N GLU A 390 -7.54 -1.67 9.43
CA GLU A 390 -7.86 -0.28 9.73
C GLU A 390 -7.46 0.70 8.62
N THR A 391 -6.45 0.35 7.81
CA THR A 391 -5.85 1.24 6.81
C THR A 391 -6.22 0.89 5.37
N ALA A 392 -6.77 -0.31 5.12
CA ALA A 392 -7.31 -0.70 3.83
C ALA A 392 -8.59 0.09 3.50
N GLN A 393 -8.71 0.55 2.26
CA GLN A 393 -9.83 1.34 1.76
C GLN A 393 -10.22 0.87 0.36
N GLY A 394 -11.48 1.09 -0.04
CA GLY A 394 -12.00 0.76 -1.36
C GLY A 394 -12.55 -0.66 -1.50
N LEU A 395 -12.10 -1.58 -0.65
CA LEU A 395 -12.53 -2.98 -0.64
C LEU A 395 -12.69 -3.53 0.78
N THR A 396 -13.39 -4.65 0.91
CA THR A 396 -13.47 -5.36 2.20
C THR A 396 -12.09 -5.90 2.59
N TRP A 397 -11.81 -5.99 3.89
CA TRP A 397 -10.55 -6.57 4.36
C TRP A 397 -10.40 -8.04 3.93
N GLN A 398 -11.49 -8.78 3.80
CA GLN A 398 -11.44 -10.17 3.33
C GLN A 398 -10.98 -10.26 1.87
N ASP A 399 -11.47 -9.38 1.01
CA ASP A 399 -11.04 -9.33 -0.40
C ASP A 399 -9.61 -8.82 -0.53
N ALA A 400 -9.19 -7.90 0.35
CA ALA A 400 -7.82 -7.40 0.40
C ALA A 400 -6.85 -8.54 0.69
N VAL A 401 -7.16 -9.34 1.72
CA VAL A 401 -6.32 -10.46 2.13
C VAL A 401 -6.22 -11.53 1.04
N LYS A 402 -7.26 -11.77 0.23
CA LYS A 402 -7.17 -12.72 -0.91
C LYS A 402 -6.06 -12.32 -1.88
N VAL A 403 -6.03 -11.05 -2.29
CA VAL A 403 -5.03 -10.54 -3.23
C VAL A 403 -3.65 -10.38 -2.57
N LEU A 404 -3.59 -9.78 -1.38
CA LEU A 404 -2.34 -9.57 -0.64
C LEU A 404 -1.63 -10.90 -0.32
N ARG A 405 -2.38 -11.99 -0.20
CA ARG A 405 -1.79 -13.31 0.00
C ARG A 405 -1.15 -13.86 -1.26
N VAL A 406 -1.76 -13.66 -2.43
CA VAL A 406 -1.09 -13.97 -3.71
C VAL A 406 0.19 -13.15 -3.81
N TRP A 407 0.13 -11.85 -3.51
CA TRP A 407 1.30 -10.96 -3.51
C TRP A 407 2.39 -11.38 -2.53
N GLU A 408 2.03 -11.93 -1.37
CA GLU A 408 2.98 -12.48 -0.43
C GLU A 408 3.68 -13.72 -0.99
N TYR A 409 2.91 -14.64 -1.58
CA TYR A 409 3.45 -15.84 -2.20
C TYR A 409 4.31 -15.56 -3.43
N THR A 410 4.07 -14.46 -4.14
CA THR A 410 4.89 -14.01 -5.28
C THR A 410 5.98 -13.02 -4.88
N GLY A 411 6.15 -12.73 -3.59
CA GLY A 411 7.21 -11.86 -3.07
C GLY A 411 7.03 -10.36 -3.33
N GLN A 412 5.83 -9.91 -3.72
CA GLN A 412 5.52 -8.50 -3.92
C GLN A 412 5.27 -7.74 -2.60
N VAL A 413 4.85 -8.45 -1.54
CA VAL A 413 4.64 -7.88 -0.20
C VAL A 413 5.21 -8.77 0.89
N ARG A 414 5.55 -8.17 2.03
CA ARG A 414 5.82 -8.86 3.30
C ARG A 414 4.63 -8.75 4.22
N ARG A 415 4.17 -9.89 4.73
CA ARG A 415 3.19 -9.96 5.82
C ARG A 415 3.91 -9.99 7.17
N GLY A 416 3.37 -9.28 8.15
CA GLY A 416 3.88 -9.29 9.52
C GLY A 416 2.95 -8.59 10.50
N TYR A 417 3.35 -8.54 11.76
CA TYR A 417 2.76 -7.65 12.76
C TYR A 417 3.74 -6.51 13.03
N PHE A 418 3.70 -5.47 12.18
CA PHE A 418 4.68 -4.38 12.21
C PHE A 418 4.39 -3.37 13.30
N ILE A 419 3.13 -2.99 13.50
CA ILE A 419 2.73 -1.91 14.41
C ILE A 419 1.80 -2.41 15.51
N LYS A 420 2.21 -2.19 16.76
CA LYS A 420 1.39 -2.50 17.94
C LYS A 420 0.12 -1.64 17.97
N GLY A 421 -1.00 -2.25 18.33
CA GLY A 421 -2.30 -1.55 18.48
C GLY A 421 -3.17 -1.54 17.21
N LEU A 422 -2.63 -1.88 16.05
CA LEU A 422 -3.42 -2.19 14.85
C LEU A 422 -3.74 -3.69 14.76
N SER A 423 -4.58 -4.08 13.81
CA SER A 423 -4.85 -5.49 13.52
C SER A 423 -3.56 -6.28 13.24
N GLY A 424 -3.52 -7.54 13.70
CA GLY A 424 -2.30 -8.36 13.68
C GLY A 424 -1.76 -8.70 12.28
N MET A 425 -2.65 -8.75 11.29
CA MET A 425 -2.29 -9.03 9.90
C MET A 425 -2.03 -7.73 9.16
N GLN A 426 -0.75 -7.45 8.90
CA GLN A 426 -0.32 -6.22 8.24
C GLN A 426 0.60 -6.57 7.06
N TYR A 427 0.63 -5.70 6.06
CA TYR A 427 1.40 -5.89 4.85
C TYR A 427 2.19 -4.62 4.51
N ILE A 428 3.40 -4.80 3.99
CA ILE A 428 4.26 -3.76 3.41
C ILE A 428 4.73 -4.24 2.04
N ARG A 429 4.82 -3.38 1.03
CA ARG A 429 5.42 -3.77 -0.26
C ARG A 429 6.87 -4.18 -0.08
N GLU A 430 7.30 -5.24 -0.76
CA GLU A 430 8.69 -5.74 -0.66
C GLU A 430 9.68 -4.63 -1.02
N ARG A 431 9.40 -3.87 -2.09
CA ARG A 431 10.23 -2.74 -2.55
C ARG A 431 10.37 -1.60 -1.52
N ASP A 432 9.38 -1.44 -0.64
CA ASP A 432 9.33 -0.37 0.35
C ASP A 432 9.73 -0.87 1.75
N PHE A 433 9.90 -2.18 1.93
CA PHE A 433 10.06 -2.80 3.25
C PHE A 433 11.30 -2.31 4.00
N ALA A 434 12.46 -2.34 3.34
CA ALA A 434 13.71 -1.97 3.99
C ALA A 434 13.74 -0.48 4.41
N SER A 435 13.25 0.42 3.55
CA SER A 435 13.19 1.85 3.83
C SER A 435 12.17 2.18 4.92
N ILE A 436 10.95 1.65 4.82
CA ILE A 436 9.90 1.84 5.83
C ILE A 436 10.35 1.34 7.20
N MET A 437 10.93 0.13 7.26
CA MET A 437 11.43 -0.40 8.54
C MET A 437 12.53 0.49 9.10
N SER A 438 13.56 0.81 8.32
CA SER A 438 14.65 1.69 8.77
C SER A 438 14.14 3.03 9.34
N GLU A 439 13.24 3.71 8.63
CA GLU A 439 12.63 4.97 9.08
C GLU A 439 11.80 4.84 10.37
N MET A 440 11.16 3.70 10.61
CA MET A 440 10.38 3.46 11.84
C MET A 440 11.25 3.04 13.02
N GLU A 441 12.41 2.43 12.76
CA GLU A 441 13.34 2.01 13.81
C GLU A 441 14.11 3.20 14.37
N GLU A 442 14.49 4.13 13.49
CA GLU A 442 15.21 5.36 13.81
C GLU A 442 14.43 6.58 13.29
N PRO A 443 13.25 6.90 13.87
CA PRO A 443 12.53 8.08 13.44
C PRO A 443 13.26 9.33 13.89
N ASP A 444 13.17 10.34 13.04
CA ASP A 444 13.61 11.69 13.36
C ASP A 444 12.84 12.22 14.58
N ASP A 445 13.54 12.98 15.43
CA ASP A 445 12.96 13.63 16.60
C ASP A 445 12.52 15.07 16.31
N GLU A 446 12.53 15.49 15.04
CA GLU A 446 11.90 16.70 14.55
C GLU A 446 10.43 16.83 14.99
N ILE A 447 10.04 18.06 15.33
CA ILE A 447 8.66 18.41 15.65
C ILE A 447 7.93 18.80 14.37
N ILE A 448 6.80 18.13 14.10
CA ILE A 448 5.94 18.42 12.96
C ILE A 448 4.54 18.77 13.46
N TRP A 449 4.07 19.96 13.09
CA TRP A 449 2.65 20.30 13.25
C TRP A 449 1.83 19.79 12.08
N LEU A 450 0.70 19.15 12.39
CA LEU A 450 -0.27 18.67 11.41
C LEU A 450 -1.69 19.11 11.79
N PRO A 451 -2.55 19.43 10.80
CA PRO A 451 -3.98 19.50 11.03
C PRO A 451 -4.50 18.16 11.58
N ALA A 452 -5.29 18.20 12.64
CA ALA A 452 -5.83 16.98 13.26
C ALA A 452 -6.76 16.21 12.30
N VAL A 453 -7.40 16.90 11.36
CA VAL A 453 -8.21 16.29 10.29
C VAL A 453 -7.39 15.58 9.21
N ASP A 454 -6.08 15.84 9.12
CA ASP A 454 -5.23 15.34 8.04
C ASP A 454 -5.12 13.82 8.04
N PRO A 455 -5.29 13.10 6.92
CA PRO A 455 -5.20 11.64 6.90
C PRO A 455 -3.87 11.06 7.38
N ALA A 456 -2.77 11.84 7.32
CA ALA A 456 -1.46 11.43 7.84
C ALA A 456 -1.32 11.58 9.37
N GLN A 457 -2.33 12.15 10.04
CA GLN A 457 -2.42 12.19 11.49
C GLN A 457 -3.34 11.02 11.93
N PRO A 458 -2.80 9.97 12.59
CA PRO A 458 -3.57 8.74 12.86
C PRO A 458 -4.26 8.68 14.23
N TRP A 459 -3.79 9.46 15.22
CA TRP A 459 -4.30 9.44 16.60
C TRP A 459 -5.75 9.91 16.68
N GLY A 460 -6.59 9.16 17.37
CA GLY A 460 -8.02 9.43 17.48
C GLY A 460 -8.83 9.07 16.23
N LYS A 461 -8.21 8.41 15.25
CA LYS A 461 -8.90 7.88 14.06
C LYS A 461 -8.90 6.37 14.13
N TYR A 462 -7.82 5.76 13.68
CA TYR A 462 -7.61 4.32 13.75
C TYR A 462 -6.52 3.91 14.75
N MET A 463 -5.85 4.89 15.37
CA MET A 463 -4.98 4.67 16.53
C MET A 463 -5.59 5.33 17.78
N ALA A 464 -5.59 4.61 18.90
CA ALA A 464 -6.02 5.17 20.18
C ALA A 464 -5.04 6.25 20.64
N HIS A 465 -5.54 7.35 21.21
CA HIS A 465 -4.67 8.35 21.81
C HIS A 465 -3.86 7.78 22.99
N TYR A 466 -2.71 8.40 23.28
CA TYR A 466 -2.07 8.24 24.58
C TYR A 466 -2.98 8.72 25.70
N GLU A 467 -2.88 8.06 26.84
CA GLU A 467 -3.52 8.50 28.07
C GLU A 467 -3.12 9.94 28.39
N GLY A 468 -4.11 10.78 28.69
CA GLY A 468 -3.91 12.21 28.98
C GLY A 468 -3.60 13.10 27.76
N ARG A 469 -3.35 12.55 26.56
CA ARG A 469 -2.98 13.31 25.35
C ARG A 469 -4.04 13.29 24.24
N ALA A 470 -5.31 13.10 24.61
CA ALA A 470 -6.42 13.06 23.67
C ALA A 470 -6.84 14.45 23.16
N PHE A 471 -7.21 14.53 21.88
CA PHE A 471 -7.69 15.75 21.22
C PHE A 471 -8.71 15.42 20.13
N MET A 472 -9.48 16.41 19.71
CA MET A 472 -10.53 16.23 18.70
C MET A 472 -10.00 16.44 17.28
N ASN A 473 -10.33 15.52 16.38
CA ASN A 473 -9.98 15.60 14.96
C ASN A 473 -10.93 16.52 14.18
N LEU A 474 -10.93 17.80 14.53
CA LEU A 474 -11.82 18.83 13.98
C LEU A 474 -11.08 19.87 13.14
N PRO A 475 -11.74 20.49 12.14
CA PRO A 475 -11.21 21.64 11.42
C PRO A 475 -10.79 22.76 12.39
N GLY A 476 -9.57 23.25 12.23
CA GLY A 476 -9.02 24.29 13.11
C GLY A 476 -8.26 23.75 14.33
N THR A 477 -8.20 22.43 14.52
CA THR A 477 -7.28 21.80 15.47
C THR A 477 -6.00 21.39 14.74
N VAL A 478 -4.84 21.70 15.31
CA VAL A 478 -3.52 21.27 14.84
C VAL A 478 -2.75 20.68 16.02
N VAL A 479 -2.00 19.60 15.79
CA VAL A 479 -1.24 18.88 16.81
C VAL A 479 0.25 18.88 16.47
N ALA A 480 1.09 19.12 17.46
CA ALA A 480 2.54 18.95 17.37
C ALA A 480 2.90 17.51 17.69
N LEU A 481 3.60 16.84 16.76
CA LEU A 481 4.12 15.50 16.94
C LEU A 481 5.64 15.57 17.00
N ARG A 482 6.24 14.95 18.01
CA ARG A 482 7.69 14.70 18.10
C ARG A 482 7.91 13.20 18.00
N ALA A 483 8.66 12.73 17.00
CA ALA A 483 8.81 11.30 16.72
C ALA A 483 7.46 10.53 16.75
N GLY A 484 6.39 11.19 16.27
CA GLY A 484 5.02 10.65 16.23
C GLY A 484 4.21 10.78 17.53
N ILE A 485 4.82 11.22 18.64
CA ILE A 485 4.15 11.40 19.93
C ILE A 485 3.57 12.83 20.03
N PRO A 486 2.28 13.00 20.39
CA PRO A 486 1.72 14.33 20.63
C PRO A 486 2.39 15.06 21.81
N VAL A 487 2.92 16.26 21.56
CA VAL A 487 3.56 17.10 22.60
C VAL A 487 2.75 18.36 22.94
N ALA A 488 1.99 18.90 21.99
CA ALA A 488 1.08 20.03 22.19
C ALA A 488 -0.04 20.00 21.15
N VAL A 489 -1.14 20.68 21.45
CA VAL A 489 -2.25 20.86 20.50
C VAL A 489 -2.80 22.28 20.59
N PHE A 490 -3.04 22.88 19.43
CA PHE A 490 -3.83 24.09 19.30
C PHE A 490 -5.22 23.73 18.80
N GLU A 491 -6.24 24.09 19.55
CA GLU A 491 -7.64 23.88 19.21
C GLU A 491 -8.31 25.19 18.79
N ARG A 492 -9.45 25.10 18.10
CA ARG A 492 -10.29 26.26 17.74
C ARG A 492 -9.51 27.38 17.03
N ARG A 493 -8.66 27.01 16.07
CA ARG A 493 -7.80 27.92 15.28
C ARG A 493 -6.80 28.70 16.15
N GLY A 494 -6.22 28.03 17.14
CA GLY A 494 -5.20 28.58 18.02
C GLY A 494 -5.73 29.33 19.24
N ARG A 495 -7.04 29.26 19.52
CA ARG A 495 -7.63 29.90 20.70
C ARG A 495 -7.25 29.21 22.01
N THR A 496 -7.10 27.89 21.96
CA THR A 496 -6.78 27.06 23.12
C THR A 496 -5.49 26.32 22.82
N LEU A 497 -4.48 26.50 23.67
CA LEU A 497 -3.23 25.73 23.70
C LEU A 497 -3.31 24.72 24.84
N ARG A 498 -3.18 23.44 24.52
CA ARG A 498 -2.96 22.39 25.53
C ARG A 498 -1.56 21.83 25.35
N VAL A 499 -0.86 21.64 26.46
CA VAL A 499 0.51 21.13 26.50
C VAL A 499 0.47 19.73 27.09
N PHE A 500 1.01 18.76 26.37
CA PHE A 500 1.12 17.37 26.82
C PHE A 500 2.53 17.05 27.31
N ASP A 501 3.51 17.80 26.82
CA ASP A 501 4.92 17.64 27.17
C ASP A 501 5.58 19.03 27.27
N GLY A 502 5.91 19.45 28.49
CA GLY A 502 6.47 20.78 28.76
C GLY A 502 7.92 20.92 28.32
N GLU A 503 8.67 19.82 28.24
CA GLU A 503 10.09 19.81 27.86
C GLU A 503 10.30 20.34 26.43
N TYR A 504 9.42 19.95 25.52
CA TYR A 504 9.51 20.27 24.08
C TYR A 504 8.62 21.46 23.65
N LEU A 505 7.98 22.14 24.60
CA LEU A 505 7.01 23.19 24.29
C LEU A 505 7.63 24.38 23.53
N GLY A 506 8.83 24.81 23.94
CA GLY A 506 9.53 25.92 23.29
C GLY A 506 9.84 25.64 21.83
N ASP A 507 10.35 24.44 21.53
CA ASP A 507 10.63 24.00 20.17
C ASP A 507 9.35 23.84 19.36
N ALA A 508 8.30 23.25 19.95
CA ALA A 508 7.01 23.11 19.29
C ALA A 508 6.41 24.47 18.89
N LEU A 509 6.45 25.47 19.78
CA LEU A 509 5.94 26.81 19.47
C LEU A 509 6.80 27.54 18.45
N ARG A 510 8.12 27.33 18.43
CA ARG A 510 9.01 27.88 17.41
C ARG A 510 8.67 27.34 16.02
N VAL A 511 8.52 26.02 15.89
CA VAL A 511 8.10 25.38 14.64
C VAL A 511 6.71 25.86 14.22
N PHE A 512 5.76 25.95 15.17
CA PHE A 512 4.44 26.50 14.90
C PHE A 512 4.50 27.90 14.30
N ALA A 513 5.29 28.79 14.90
CA ALA A 513 5.44 30.17 14.44
C ALA A 513 5.98 30.23 13.01
N GLN A 514 6.96 29.39 12.67
CA GLN A 514 7.52 29.27 11.32
C GLN A 514 6.46 28.78 10.31
N ASP A 515 5.72 27.74 10.67
CA ASP A 515 4.67 27.16 9.82
C ASP A 515 3.50 28.12 9.61
N TYR A 516 3.15 28.86 10.65
CA TYR A 516 2.13 29.90 10.60
C TYR A 516 2.58 31.08 9.72
N ALA A 517 3.85 31.50 9.83
CA ALA A 517 4.43 32.57 9.03
C ALA A 517 4.49 32.20 7.54
N THR A 518 4.87 30.96 7.23
CA THR A 518 4.96 30.42 5.86
C THR A 518 3.61 29.99 5.27
N ARG A 519 2.50 30.22 6.00
CA ARG A 519 1.12 29.86 5.62
C ARG A 519 0.87 28.36 5.47
N ARG A 520 1.76 27.51 6.00
CA ARG A 520 1.56 26.06 6.09
C ARG A 520 0.41 25.72 7.03
N LEU A 521 0.29 26.47 8.14
CA LEU A 521 -0.82 26.36 9.08
C LEU A 521 -1.68 27.63 9.08
N PHE A 522 -2.99 27.42 9.12
CA PHE A 522 -4.00 28.47 9.18
C PHE A 522 -3.79 29.57 8.11
N PRO A 523 -3.64 29.25 6.81
CA PRO A 523 -3.26 30.19 5.75
C PRO A 523 -4.18 31.41 5.64
N ALA A 524 -5.47 31.28 5.96
CA ALA A 524 -6.42 32.40 5.93
C ALA A 524 -6.43 33.27 7.21
N VAL A 525 -5.81 32.82 8.31
CA VAL A 525 -5.85 33.52 9.61
C VAL A 525 -4.67 34.48 9.71
N ARG A 526 -4.93 35.78 9.81
CA ARG A 526 -3.89 36.83 9.92
C ARG A 526 -3.45 37.14 11.35
N ARG A 527 -4.27 36.76 12.33
CA ARG A 527 -4.03 36.97 13.76
C ARG A 527 -4.49 35.73 14.51
N ILE A 528 -3.58 35.12 15.26
CA ILE A 528 -3.91 34.07 16.23
C ILE A 528 -4.00 34.71 17.60
N THR A 529 -5.02 34.34 18.37
CA THR A 529 -5.24 34.83 19.73
C THR A 529 -5.44 33.63 20.65
N VAL A 530 -4.42 33.33 21.45
CA VAL A 530 -4.41 32.26 22.45
C VAL A 530 -5.00 32.81 23.74
N LYS A 531 -6.15 32.28 24.14
CA LYS A 531 -6.91 32.70 25.32
C LYS A 531 -6.80 31.72 26.47
N GLU A 532 -6.80 30.43 26.13
CA GLU A 532 -6.73 29.34 27.10
C GLU A 532 -5.35 28.67 26.94
N TYR A 533 -4.50 28.77 27.95
CA TYR A 533 -3.14 28.19 27.95
C TYR A 533 -2.68 27.88 29.39
N PRO A 534 -1.85 26.86 29.63
CA PRO A 534 -1.21 26.63 30.92
C PRO A 534 -0.26 27.76 31.30
N SER A 535 -0.17 28.10 32.59
CA SER A 535 0.65 29.22 33.07
C SER A 535 2.14 29.09 32.69
N GLU A 536 2.67 27.87 32.70
CA GLU A 536 4.04 27.56 32.31
C GLU A 536 4.34 27.84 30.83
N ALA A 537 3.32 27.89 29.96
CA ALA A 537 3.49 28.17 28.52
C ALA A 537 3.80 29.63 28.22
N ALA A 538 3.61 30.54 29.18
CA ALA A 538 3.70 31.99 28.94
C ALA A 538 5.10 32.46 28.51
N ALA A 539 6.17 31.84 29.01
CA ALA A 539 7.53 32.16 28.61
C ALA A 539 7.81 31.70 27.17
N ALA A 540 7.52 30.43 26.88
CA ALA A 540 7.70 29.81 25.56
C ALA A 540 6.88 30.53 24.46
N LEU A 541 5.67 30.98 24.77
CA LEU A 541 4.86 31.79 23.84
C LEU A 541 5.56 33.11 23.47
N ARG A 542 6.16 33.82 24.43
CA ARG A 542 6.91 35.07 24.15
C ARG A 542 8.12 34.79 23.28
N GLU A 543 8.89 33.77 23.61
CA GLU A 543 10.09 33.38 22.87
C GLU A 543 9.76 32.96 21.42
N ALA A 544 8.61 32.32 21.20
CA ALA A 544 8.12 31.98 19.88
C ALA A 544 7.54 33.18 19.09
N GLY A 545 7.51 34.38 19.68
CA GLY A 545 7.10 35.61 19.00
C GLY A 545 5.63 36.01 19.21
N PHE A 546 4.92 35.44 20.19
CA PHE A 546 3.61 35.96 20.60
C PHE A 546 3.76 37.19 21.51
N SER A 547 3.02 38.25 21.22
CA SER A 547 2.92 39.43 22.08
C SER A 547 1.79 39.26 23.09
N ARG A 548 2.01 39.71 24.34
CA ARG A 548 0.96 39.73 25.35
C ARG A 548 0.07 40.96 25.15
N GLU A 549 -1.22 40.73 24.93
CA GLU A 549 -2.25 41.77 24.84
C GLU A 549 -3.30 41.52 25.93
N MET A 550 -3.28 42.33 26.99
CA MET A 550 -4.08 42.09 28.19
C MET A 550 -3.79 40.71 28.81
N GLN A 551 -4.77 39.80 28.82
CA GLN A 551 -4.65 38.43 29.34
C GLN A 551 -4.33 37.39 28.24
N ASP A 552 -4.41 37.80 26.97
CA ASP A 552 -4.27 36.91 25.82
C ASP A 552 -2.86 37.00 25.21
N PHE A 553 -2.44 35.94 24.54
CA PHE A 553 -1.25 35.95 23.68
C PHE A 553 -1.66 36.05 22.22
N VAL A 554 -1.00 36.93 21.46
CA VAL A 554 -1.37 37.23 20.09
C VAL A 554 -0.16 37.08 19.18
N MET A 555 -0.36 36.45 18.03
CA MET A 555 0.64 36.41 16.97
C MET A 555 0.03 36.95 15.68
N TYR A 556 0.66 37.96 15.10
CA TYR A 556 0.30 38.52 13.81
C TYR A 556 1.17 37.88 12.72
N ARG A 557 0.54 37.45 11.63
CA ARG A 557 1.30 37.10 10.44
C ARG A 557 1.86 38.38 9.83
N ARG A 558 3.18 38.49 9.75
CA ARG A 558 3.83 39.60 9.05
C ARG A 558 3.36 39.63 7.59
N PRO A 559 3.05 40.80 7.01
CA PRO A 559 2.77 40.90 5.59
C PRO A 559 4.00 40.39 4.82
N SER A 560 3.75 39.37 3.99
CA SER A 560 4.73 38.73 3.10
C SER A 560 5.03 39.59 1.89
#